data_AF-A0AA88HVY6-F1
#
_entry.id   AF-A0AA88HVY6-F1
#
_cell.length_a   1.000
_cell.length_b   1.000
_cell.length_c   1.000
_cell.angle_alpha   90.00
_cell.angle_beta   90.00
_cell.angle_gamma   90.00
#
_symmetry.space_group_name_H-M   'P 1'
#
loop_
_entity.id
_entity.type
_entity.pdbx_description
1 polymer ?
#
loop_
_entity_poly.entity_id
_entity_poly.type
_entity_poly.pdbx_seq_one_letter_code
_entity_poly.pdbx_strand_id
1 'polypeptide(L)' 'MSEEQALSIAERLGMIGEKKQEAADIFQKVYKLFTEKDALMVEVNPLAEDSTGT' A
#
# COMPACT_ATOMS: atom_id res chain seq x y z
N MET A 1 10.85 3.15 1.32
CA MET A 1 10.55 1.78 0.86
C MET A 1 10.74 1.73 -0.64
N SER A 2 11.43 0.71 -1.17
CA SER A 2 11.58 0.54 -2.62
C SER A 2 10.30 0.01 -3.27
N GLU A 3 10.17 0.17 -4.58
CA GLU A 3 9.05 -0.38 -5.35
C GLU A 3 9.00 -1.92 -5.23
N GLU A 4 10.14 -2.60 -5.36
CA GLU A 4 10.23 -4.07 -5.21
C GLU A 4 9.72 -4.55 -3.84
N GLN A 5 10.07 -3.84 -2.76
CA GLN A 5 9.56 -4.15 -1.41
C GLN A 5 8.05 -3.98 -1.33
N ALA A 6 7.52 -2.88 -1.90
CA ALA A 6 6.09 -2.60 -1.91
C ALA A 6 5.30 -3.66 -2.69
N LEU A 7 5.81 -4.06 -3.85
CA LEU A 7 5.27 -5.12 -4.70
C LEU A 7 5.27 -6.48 -4.00
N SER A 8 6.36 -6.82 -3.31
CA SER A 8 6.46 -8.06 -2.54
C SER A 8 5.43 -8.10 -1.40
N ILE A 9 5.19 -6.98 -0.72
CA ILE A 9 4.16 -6.89 0.33
C ILE A 9 2.77 -7.05 -0.27
N ALA A 10 2.47 -6.36 -1.38
CA ALA A 10 1.18 -6.46 -2.07
C ALA A 10 0.86 -7.89 -2.50
N GLU A 11 1.84 -8.60 -3.07
CA GLU A 11 1.70 -10.01 -3.46
C GLU A 11 1.44 -10.93 -2.26
N ARG A 12 2.15 -10.72 -1.15
CA ARG A 12 1.93 -11.48 0.10
C ARG A 12 0.57 -11.25 0.73
N LEU A 13 -0.08 -10.12 0.44
CA LEU A 13 -1.44 -9.79 0.87
C LEU A 13 -2.51 -10.30 -0.11
N GLY A 14 -2.12 -10.98 -1.18
CA GLY A 14 -3.05 -11.57 -2.15
C GLY A 14 -3.46 -10.63 -3.29
N MET A 15 -2.85 -9.45 -3.39
CA MET A 15 -3.10 -8.53 -4.50
C MET A 15 -2.41 -9.05 -5.77
N ILE A 16 -3.16 -9.08 -6.87
CA ILE A 16 -2.70 -9.61 -8.16
C ILE A 16 -3.00 -8.62 -9.29
N GLY A 17 -2.29 -8.75 -10.41
CA GLY A 17 -2.51 -7.89 -11.58
C GLY A 17 -2.31 -6.41 -11.27
N GLU A 18 -3.20 -5.56 -11.78
CA GLU A 18 -3.15 -4.10 -11.60
C GLU A 18 -3.29 -3.68 -10.12
N LYS A 19 -4.09 -4.43 -9.35
CA LYS A 19 -4.27 -4.18 -7.91
C LYS A 19 -2.98 -4.33 -7.10
N LYS A 20 -2.04 -5.14 -7.57
CA LYS A 20 -0.70 -5.23 -6.97
C LYS A 20 0.04 -3.90 -7.06
N GLN A 21 -0.09 -3.19 -8.18
CA GLN A 21 0.60 -1.93 -8.40
C GLN A 21 -0.05 -0.81 -7.59
N GLU A 22 -1.38 -0.79 -7.53
CA GLU A 22 -2.13 0.16 -6.69
C GLU A 22 -1.81 -0.02 -5.21
N ALA A 23 -1.82 -1.27 -4.71
CA ALA A 23 -1.46 -1.56 -3.34
C ALA A 23 -0.01 -1.16 -3.03
N ALA A 24 0.93 -1.44 -3.95
CA ALA A 24 2.32 -1.02 -3.80
C ALA A 24 2.47 0.50 -3.71
N ASP A 25 1.76 1.25 -4.57
CA ASP A 25 1.74 2.72 -4.53
C ASP A 25 1.15 3.25 -3.20
N ILE A 26 0.06 2.66 -2.71
CA ILE A 26 -0.53 2.99 -1.40
C ILE A 26 0.51 2.78 -0.29
N PHE A 27 1.19 1.63 -0.27
CA PHE A 27 2.21 1.35 0.76
C PHE A 27 3.37 2.33 0.70
N GLN A 28 3.83 2.71 -0.49
CA GLN A 28 4.88 3.71 -0.63
C GLN A 28 4.44 5.09 -0.12
N LYS A 29 3.19 5.49 -0.40
CA LYS A 29 2.61 6.74 0.12
C LYS A 29 2.46 6.73 1.64
N VAL A 30 1.99 5.63 2.22
CA VAL A 30 1.89 5.47 3.68
C VAL A 30 3.28 5.53 4.33
N TYR A 31 4.27 4.85 3.74
CA TYR A 31 5.66 4.91 4.24
C TYR A 31 6.24 6.32 4.14
N LYS A 32 5.98 7.03 3.04
CA LYS A 32 6.40 8.43 2.88
C LYS A 32 5.75 9.32 3.94
N LEU A 33 4.45 9.19 4.16
CA LEU A 33 3.70 9.93 5.18
C LEU A 33 4.28 9.69 6.57
N PHE A 34 4.55 8.42 6.92
CA PHE A 34 5.15 8.04 8.19
C PHE A 34 6.47 8.78 8.42
N THR A 35 7.37 8.76 7.45
CA THR A 35 8.69 9.41 7.55
C THR A 35 8.60 10.93 7.54
N GLU A 36 7.78 11.54 6.67
CA GLU A 36 7.69 13.00 6.54
C GLU A 36 7.02 13.67 7.75
N LYS A 37 6.15 12.94 8.45
CA LYS A 37 5.41 13.46 9.61
C LYS A 37 6.04 13.07 10.93
N ASP A 38 7.16 12.35 10.92
CA ASP A 38 7.77 11.75 12.11
C ASP A 38 6.72 11.01 12.96
N ALA A 39 5.87 10.24 12.27
CA ALA A 39 4.74 9.57 12.90
C ALA A 39 5.22 8.36 13.71
N LEU A 40 4.58 8.09 14.85
CA LEU A 40 4.83 6.86 15.62
C LEU A 40 4.18 5.64 14.98
N MET A 41 3.03 5.82 14.34
CA MET A 41 2.26 4.77 13.68
C MET A 41 1.29 5.39 12.67
N VAL A 42 1.05 4.68 11.56
CA VAL A 42 -0.03 4.98 10.61
C VAL A 42 -0.87 3.72 10.45
N GLU A 43 -2.17 3.84 10.75
CA GLU A 43 -3.13 2.75 10.61
C GLU A 43 -4.17 3.11 9.54
N VAL A 44 -4.38 2.19 8.60
CA VAL A 44 -5.46 2.27 7.61
C VAL A 44 -6.37 1.08 7.84
N ASN A 45 -7.62 1.32 8.25
CA ASN A 45 -8.57 0.25 8.57
C ASN A 45 -10.04 0.67 8.29
N PRO A 46 -10.76 -0.03 7.41
CA PRO A 46 -10.28 -1.08 6.51
C PRO A 46 -9.49 -0.51 5.33
N LEU A 47 -8.50 -1.26 4.86
CA LEU A 47 -7.99 -1.09 3.50
C LEU A 47 -8.87 -1.95 2.58
N ALA A 48 -9.83 -1.31 1.90
CA ALA A 48 -10.82 -1.98 1.08
C ALA A 48 -10.61 -1.68 -0.41
N GLU A 49 -10.93 -2.66 -1.24
CA GLU A 49 -11.08 -2.46 -2.69
C GLU A 49 -12.48 -1.91 -2.97
N ASP A 50 -12.61 -0.98 -3.92
CA ASP A 50 -13.93 -0.55 -4.37
C ASP A 50 -14.62 -1.71 -5.10
N SER A 51 -15.87 -1.95 -4.73
CA SER A 51 -16.77 -2.91 -5.37
C SER A 51 -17.01 -2.66 -6.85
N THR A 52 -16.73 -1.45 -7.36
CA THR A 52 -16.94 -1.07 -8.76
C THR A 52 -15.68 -1.14 -9.63
N GLY A 53 -14.49 -1.40 -9.05
CA GLY A 53 -13.25 -1.66 -9.78
C GLY A 53 -12.95 -0.71 -10.94
N THR A 54 -13.19 0.59 -10.76
CA THR A 54 -13.04 1.62 -11.81
C THR A 54 -11.81 2.47 -11.58
#